data_AF-A0A7C4R753-F1
#
_entry.id   AF-A0A7C4R753-F1
#
_cell.length_a   1.000
_cell.length_b   1.000
_cell.length_c   1.000
_cell.angle_alpha   90.00
_cell.angle_beta   90.00
_cell.angle_gamma   90.00
#
_symmetry.space_group_name_H-M   'P 1'
#
loop_
_entity.id
_entity.type
_entity.pdbx_description
1 polymer ?
#
loop_
_entity_poly.entity_id
_entity_poly.type
_entity_poly.pdbx_seq_one_letter_code
_entity_poly.pdbx_strand_id
1 'polypeptide(L)'
;MGNVTGHDIPKVKLSKKREAARKAWDTIRKKRVLEKQQSSRSLLKLDVFITPNQIAKIRHPEDISPLKPESALKRTYRSAIIRPFHKVPLDIACGKFWELRWAFGCPLNCAYCYLRGTYKGETTPRYVKLDHVLKALDEVFNDETFNDGKPAIFNSGELADSLMKPDLMEKIADKFEEQGKHKLLILTKFGTKNIDFLLEKQRRQIICAWSLNAPKVARLWERNAPAVDDRIEAAKLVKEAGYVVWIRIDPIFPIEDWQDHYEYLLLKVFQKFTPDRIILGTPRGLWKTLHYAKKTGADTTWIKFFDFKEKTGWGLKLPFNLRKSIYLFMREKLENLGYDPARISICKETIKMWESLKWPYYKGECQCYGSHVLKHS
;
A
#
# COMPACT_ATOMS: atom_id res chain seq x y z
N MET A 1 -65.31 -18.55 62.52
CA MET A 1 -63.95 -18.70 63.06
C MET A 1 -63.07 -19.29 61.97
N GLY A 2 -61.85 -18.76 61.78
CA GLY A 2 -60.82 -19.37 60.93
C GLY A 2 -60.25 -18.45 59.86
N ASN A 3 -59.34 -17.57 60.27
CA ASN A 3 -58.62 -16.60 59.42
C ASN A 3 -57.50 -17.25 58.58
N VAL A 4 -57.28 -16.64 57.42
CA VAL A 4 -56.20 -16.85 56.44
C VAL A 4 -54.84 -16.46 57.03
N THR A 5 -53.84 -17.32 56.86
CA THR A 5 -52.44 -17.09 57.27
C THR A 5 -51.65 -16.36 56.17
N GLY A 6 -51.31 -15.09 56.40
CA GLY A 6 -50.24 -14.37 55.70
C GLY A 6 -48.91 -14.54 56.44
N HIS A 7 -47.86 -14.98 55.75
CA HIS A 7 -46.50 -15.07 56.28
C HIS A 7 -45.82 -13.70 56.27
N ASP A 8 -45.76 -13.04 57.42
CA ASP A 8 -44.96 -11.83 57.64
C ASP A 8 -43.47 -12.18 57.76
N ILE A 9 -42.66 -11.74 56.80
CA ILE A 9 -41.20 -11.82 56.88
C ILE A 9 -40.71 -10.76 57.89
N PRO A 10 -39.98 -11.12 58.96
CA PRO A 10 -39.62 -10.19 60.03
C PRO A 10 -38.82 -8.97 59.52
N LYS A 11 -39.26 -7.75 59.87
CA LYS A 11 -38.64 -6.45 59.55
C LYS A 11 -37.12 -6.39 59.77
N VAL A 12 -36.58 -7.22 60.68
CA VAL A 12 -35.15 -7.34 60.99
C VAL A 12 -34.33 -7.96 59.85
N LYS A 13 -34.89 -8.93 59.09
CA LYS A 13 -34.22 -9.55 57.92
C LYS A 13 -34.15 -8.59 56.73
N LEU A 14 -35.17 -7.75 56.54
CA LEU A 14 -35.21 -6.69 55.52
C LEU A 14 -34.19 -5.57 55.79
N SER A 15 -34.02 -5.20 57.06
CA SER A 15 -32.99 -4.24 57.51
C SER A 15 -31.57 -4.72 57.19
N LYS A 16 -31.23 -5.97 57.56
CA LYS A 16 -29.90 -6.56 57.28
C LYS A 16 -29.61 -6.70 55.79
N LYS A 17 -30.61 -7.05 54.96
CA LYS A 17 -30.45 -7.09 53.49
C LYS A 17 -30.21 -5.70 52.89
N ARG A 18 -30.89 -4.66 53.38
CA ARG A 18 -30.67 -3.27 52.94
C ARG A 18 -29.27 -2.77 53.32
N GLU A 19 -28.79 -3.12 54.51
CA GLU A 19 -27.45 -2.75 54.94
C GLU A 19 -26.35 -3.46 54.12
N ALA A 20 -26.54 -4.74 53.82
CA ALA A 20 -25.65 -5.50 52.94
C ALA A 20 -25.63 -4.95 51.50
N ALA A 21 -26.80 -4.60 50.95
CA ALA A 21 -26.90 -3.97 49.63
C ALA A 21 -26.23 -2.59 49.59
N ARG A 22 -26.36 -1.79 50.66
CA ARG A 22 -25.67 -0.50 50.78
C ARG A 22 -24.14 -0.67 50.83
N LYS A 23 -23.65 -1.62 51.63
CA LYS A 23 -22.21 -1.95 51.69
C LYS A 23 -21.68 -2.45 50.33
N ALA A 24 -22.42 -3.29 49.62
CA ALA A 24 -22.04 -3.76 48.29
C ALA A 24 -22.02 -2.61 47.27
N TRP A 25 -23.02 -1.72 47.30
CA TRP A 25 -23.08 -0.55 46.43
C TRP A 25 -21.94 0.44 46.73
N ASP A 26 -21.62 0.68 48.00
CA ASP A 26 -20.49 1.53 48.39
C ASP A 26 -19.15 0.94 47.95
N THR A 27 -18.97 -0.38 48.02
CA THR A 27 -17.78 -1.07 47.51
C THR A 27 -17.66 -0.95 45.99
N ILE A 28 -18.75 -1.18 45.25
CA ILE A 28 -18.78 -1.03 43.79
C ILE A 28 -18.53 0.43 43.39
N ARG A 29 -19.11 1.39 44.10
CA ARG A 29 -18.90 2.81 43.88
C ARG A 29 -17.45 3.21 44.15
N LYS A 30 -16.85 2.76 45.25
CA LYS A 30 -15.43 2.99 45.56
C LYS A 30 -14.52 2.36 44.49
N LYS A 31 -14.81 1.14 44.05
CA LYS A 31 -14.07 0.48 42.96
C LYS A 31 -14.18 1.24 41.64
N ARG A 32 -15.38 1.70 41.27
CA ARG A 32 -15.60 2.54 40.07
C ARG A 32 -14.91 3.90 40.18
N VAL A 33 -14.87 4.53 41.36
CA VAL A 33 -14.15 5.79 41.57
C VAL A 33 -12.64 5.58 41.45
N LEU A 34 -12.11 4.48 41.98
CA LEU A 34 -10.70 4.07 41.82
C LEU A 34 -10.36 3.74 40.36
N GLU A 35 -11.20 2.99 39.65
CA GLU A 35 -11.05 2.70 38.21
C GLU A 35 -11.11 4.00 37.38
N LYS A 36 -12.00 4.95 37.74
CA LYS A 36 -12.10 6.25 37.06
C LYS A 36 -10.86 7.11 37.34
N GLN A 37 -10.34 7.11 38.57
CA GLN A 37 -9.09 7.78 38.95
C GLN A 37 -7.84 7.13 38.33
N GLN A 38 -7.82 5.80 38.15
CA GLN A 38 -6.77 5.09 37.42
C GLN A 38 -6.84 5.37 35.92
N SER A 39 -8.05 5.42 35.33
CA SER A 39 -8.24 5.84 33.94
C SER A 39 -7.88 7.32 33.72
N SER A 40 -8.14 8.20 34.70
CA SER A 40 -7.74 9.60 34.63
C SER A 40 -6.24 9.78 34.85
N ARG A 41 -5.59 8.91 35.65
CA ARG A 41 -4.12 8.85 35.75
C ARG A 41 -3.45 8.29 34.50
N SER A 42 -4.06 7.33 33.79
CA SER A 42 -3.55 6.87 32.49
C SER A 42 -3.77 7.91 31.39
N LEU A 43 -4.79 8.76 31.51
CA LEU A 43 -5.00 9.95 30.67
C LEU A 43 -4.07 11.12 31.01
N LEU A 44 -3.28 11.06 32.08
CA LEU A 44 -2.28 12.08 32.46
C LEU A 44 -0.85 11.75 32.00
N LYS A 45 -0.69 10.71 31.17
CA LYS A 45 0.32 10.71 30.10
C LYS A 45 -0.39 10.90 28.77
N LEU A 46 -1.18 11.97 28.67
CA LEU A 46 -1.42 12.61 27.39
C LEU A 46 -0.05 12.95 26.82
N ASP A 47 0.36 12.20 25.80
CA ASP A 47 1.37 12.65 24.84
C ASP A 47 1.10 14.13 24.59
N VAL A 48 2.10 14.97 24.85
CA VAL A 48 2.04 16.42 24.67
C VAL A 48 1.22 16.72 23.44
N PHE A 49 0.04 17.34 23.62
CA PHE A 49 -0.87 17.65 22.52
C PHE A 49 -0.07 18.52 21.54
N ILE A 50 0.36 17.88 20.44
CA ILE A 50 1.14 18.56 19.41
C ILE A 50 0.16 19.53 18.78
N THR A 51 0.36 20.81 19.05
CA THR A 51 -0.51 21.88 18.53
C THR A 51 -0.53 21.82 17.00
N PRO A 52 -1.58 22.31 16.32
CA PRO A 52 -1.61 22.40 14.85
C PRO A 52 -0.36 23.07 14.27
N ASN A 53 0.22 24.04 14.99
CA ASN A 53 1.48 24.70 14.63
C ASN A 53 2.72 23.82 14.82
N GLN A 54 2.75 22.92 15.80
CA GLN A 54 3.82 21.93 15.95
C GLN A 54 3.68 20.78 14.94
N ILE A 55 2.45 20.36 14.62
CA ILE A 55 2.17 19.37 13.55
C ILE A 55 2.58 19.95 12.18
N ALA A 56 2.30 21.23 11.92
CA ALA A 56 2.74 21.93 10.71
C ALA A 56 4.27 22.04 10.57
N LYS A 57 5.03 21.85 11.67
CA LYS A 57 6.50 21.81 11.67
C LYS A 57 7.07 20.40 11.49
N ILE A 58 6.26 19.34 11.61
CA ILE A 58 6.69 17.96 11.33
C ILE A 58 6.89 17.82 9.83
N ARG A 59 8.16 17.79 9.40
CA ARG A 59 8.54 17.59 8.00
C ARG A 59 8.51 16.10 7.65
N HIS A 60 7.43 15.66 7.02
CA HIS A 60 7.39 14.37 6.32
C HIS A 60 8.41 14.39 5.15
N PRO A 61 9.01 13.25 4.76
CA PRO A 61 9.76 13.14 3.50
C PRO A 61 8.95 13.61 2.28
N GLU A 62 7.62 13.51 2.37
CA GLU A 62 6.63 13.95 1.39
C GLU A 62 6.06 15.37 1.65
N ASP A 63 6.54 16.07 2.68
CA ASP A 63 6.11 17.42 3.14
C ASP A 63 7.17 18.50 2.96
N ILE A 64 7.99 18.39 1.91
CA ILE A 64 8.62 19.60 1.39
C ILE A 64 7.54 20.34 0.59
N SER A 65 7.07 21.45 1.18
CA SER A 65 6.63 22.75 0.61
C SER A 65 6.46 22.87 -0.92
N PRO A 66 5.58 23.75 -1.43
CA PRO A 66 5.34 23.89 -2.87
C PRO A 66 6.68 24.05 -3.55
N LEU A 67 6.98 23.20 -4.54
CA LEU A 67 8.18 23.23 -5.39
C LEU A 67 9.07 24.43 -5.03
N LYS A 68 9.91 24.32 -3.98
CA LYS A 68 10.96 25.32 -3.83
C LYS A 68 11.71 25.18 -5.15
N PRO A 69 11.80 26.21 -5.99
CA PRO A 69 12.60 26.10 -7.17
C PRO A 69 13.99 25.78 -6.64
N GLU A 70 14.45 24.54 -6.86
CA GLU A 70 15.87 24.28 -6.96
C GLU A 70 16.39 25.39 -7.87
N SER A 71 17.36 26.15 -7.36
CA SER A 71 18.03 27.26 -8.03
C SER A 71 18.00 27.04 -9.53
N ALA A 72 17.21 27.85 -10.23
CA ALA A 72 16.82 27.82 -11.64
C ALA A 72 17.68 26.95 -12.59
N LEU A 73 17.67 25.63 -12.40
CA LEU A 73 17.99 24.69 -13.45
C LEU A 73 16.78 24.75 -14.37
N LYS A 74 16.97 25.17 -15.62
CA LYS A 74 15.92 25.17 -16.66
C LYS A 74 15.13 23.87 -16.51
N ARG A 75 13.87 23.95 -16.08
CA ARG A 75 13.00 22.77 -15.92
C ARG A 75 12.78 22.19 -17.30
N THR A 76 13.62 21.26 -17.71
CA THR A 76 13.43 20.47 -18.91
C THR A 76 12.20 19.57 -18.72
N TYR A 77 11.56 19.18 -19.82
CA TYR A 77 10.42 18.25 -19.76
C TYR A 77 10.83 16.95 -19.05
N ARG A 78 12.07 16.47 -19.28
CA ARG A 78 12.70 15.38 -18.53
C ARG A 78 12.61 15.56 -17.02
N SER A 79 13.09 16.69 -16.49
CA SER A 79 13.12 16.93 -15.03
C SER A 79 11.73 16.98 -14.37
N ALA A 80 10.65 17.17 -15.15
CA ALA A 80 9.29 17.22 -14.65
C ALA A 80 8.55 15.87 -14.77
N ILE A 81 8.79 15.14 -15.87
CA ILE A 81 8.05 13.94 -16.25
C ILE A 81 8.78 12.66 -15.83
N ILE A 82 10.10 12.62 -15.95
CA ILE A 82 10.93 11.46 -15.59
C ILE A 82 11.67 11.83 -14.32
N ARG A 83 11.15 11.38 -13.16
CA ARG A 83 11.70 11.76 -11.87
C ARG A 83 12.24 10.57 -11.11
N PRO A 84 13.40 10.71 -10.47
CA PRO A 84 13.85 9.70 -9.53
C PRO A 84 13.02 9.82 -8.25
N PHE A 85 12.34 8.74 -7.86
CA PHE A 85 11.89 8.59 -6.50
C PHE A 85 13.12 8.34 -5.62
N HIS A 86 13.42 9.26 -4.70
CA HIS A 86 14.61 9.19 -3.84
C HIS A 86 14.30 9.55 -2.38
N LYS A 87 13.03 9.74 -2.05
CA LYS A 87 12.57 10.22 -0.74
C LYS A 87 12.33 9.04 0.19
N VAL A 88 13.40 8.30 0.48
CA VAL A 88 13.35 7.13 1.34
C VAL A 88 14.00 7.45 2.69
N PRO A 89 13.28 7.23 3.82
CA PRO A 89 13.87 7.21 5.15
C PRO A 89 15.00 6.17 5.29
N LEU A 90 16.00 6.47 6.10
CA LEU A 90 17.21 5.64 6.26
C LEU A 90 16.93 4.24 6.81
N ASP A 91 15.86 4.05 7.57
CA ASP A 91 15.47 2.77 8.16
C ASP A 91 14.72 1.85 7.18
N ILE A 92 14.44 2.32 5.95
CA ILE A 92 13.69 1.59 4.93
C ILE A 92 14.64 1.07 3.85
N ALA A 93 14.59 -0.24 3.60
CA ALA A 93 15.31 -0.89 2.50
C ALA A 93 14.57 -0.66 1.18
N CYS A 94 14.61 0.58 0.70
CA CYS A 94 14.17 0.94 -0.63
C CYS A 94 15.08 2.06 -1.12
N GLY A 95 15.55 1.97 -2.36
CA GLY A 95 16.40 2.97 -2.98
C GLY A 95 15.71 3.71 -4.10
N LYS A 96 16.54 4.33 -4.94
CA LYS A 96 16.10 5.09 -6.10
C LYS A 96 15.42 4.20 -7.13
N PHE A 97 14.29 4.65 -7.66
CA PHE A 97 13.66 4.12 -8.88
C PHE A 97 13.09 5.26 -9.71
N TRP A 98 12.79 5.03 -10.98
CA TRP A 98 12.33 6.08 -11.89
C TRP A 98 10.81 6.06 -12.04
N GLU A 99 10.19 7.21 -11.83
CA GLU A 99 8.77 7.44 -12.08
C GLU A 99 8.59 8.03 -13.48
N LEU A 100 7.67 7.48 -14.25
CA LEU A 100 7.15 8.12 -15.47
C LEU A 100 5.83 8.81 -15.13
N ARG A 101 5.87 10.13 -14.96
CA ARG A 101 4.73 10.96 -14.56
C ARG A 101 3.90 11.38 -15.77
N TRP A 102 3.35 10.40 -16.47
CA TRP A 102 2.49 10.61 -17.65
C TRP A 102 1.07 11.07 -17.28
N ALA A 103 0.61 10.72 -16.08
CA ALA A 103 -0.67 11.13 -15.52
C ALA A 103 -0.61 11.21 -13.99
N PHE A 104 -1.67 11.77 -13.42
CA PHE A 104 -1.85 11.95 -11.98
C PHE A 104 -3.28 11.61 -11.59
N GLY A 105 -3.47 10.99 -10.43
CA GLY A 105 -4.80 10.57 -9.97
C GLY A 105 -5.22 9.23 -10.59
N CYS A 106 -6.42 8.76 -10.23
CA CYS A 106 -6.90 7.44 -10.62
C CYS A 106 -8.43 7.40 -10.56
N PRO A 107 -9.13 6.81 -11.55
CA PRO A 107 -10.59 6.70 -11.50
C PRO A 107 -11.07 5.63 -10.49
N LEU A 108 -10.17 4.79 -10.00
CA LEU A 108 -10.47 3.76 -9.01
C LEU A 108 -10.57 4.39 -7.61
N ASN A 109 -11.38 3.80 -6.73
CA ASN A 109 -11.68 4.38 -5.41
C ASN A 109 -11.25 3.45 -4.26
N CYS A 110 -10.02 2.92 -4.32
CA CYS A 110 -9.52 2.00 -3.28
C CYS A 110 -9.42 2.71 -1.92
N ALA A 111 -10.02 2.20 -0.85
CA ALA A 111 -10.11 2.83 0.47
C ALA A 111 -8.74 3.19 1.08
N TYR A 112 -7.73 2.36 0.83
CA TYR A 112 -6.35 2.52 1.32
C TYR A 112 -5.41 3.28 0.37
N CYS A 113 -5.93 3.88 -0.70
CA CYS A 113 -5.13 4.54 -1.72
C CYS A 113 -4.30 5.70 -1.14
N TYR A 114 -2.96 5.60 -1.23
CA TYR A 114 -2.06 6.65 -0.77
C TYR A 114 -2.14 7.92 -1.63
N LEU A 115 -2.64 7.84 -2.88
CA LEU A 115 -2.82 9.00 -3.73
C LEU A 115 -3.78 10.03 -3.12
N ARG A 116 -4.70 9.62 -2.22
CA ARG A 116 -5.50 10.59 -1.44
C ARG A 116 -4.63 11.48 -0.58
N GLY A 117 -3.59 10.91 0.05
CA GLY A 117 -2.61 11.69 0.80
C GLY A 117 -1.75 12.56 -0.12
N THR A 118 -1.28 12.00 -1.23
CA THR A 118 -0.44 12.68 -2.22
C THR A 118 -1.12 13.90 -2.85
N TYR A 119 -2.40 13.78 -3.23
CA TYR A 119 -3.19 14.82 -3.88
C TYR A 119 -4.17 15.54 -2.96
N LYS A 120 -4.02 15.39 -1.64
CA LYS A 120 -4.85 16.11 -0.65
C LYS A 120 -6.36 15.90 -0.87
N GLY A 121 -6.73 14.69 -1.24
CA GLY A 121 -8.11 14.28 -1.53
C GLY A 121 -8.54 14.42 -2.99
N GLU A 122 -7.82 15.17 -3.82
CA GLU A 122 -8.19 15.41 -5.23
C GLU A 122 -7.58 14.35 -6.15
N THR A 123 -8.21 13.18 -6.21
CA THR A 123 -7.71 12.03 -6.98
C THR A 123 -8.24 11.96 -8.41
N THR A 124 -8.94 12.98 -8.90
CA THR A 124 -9.45 13.01 -10.28
C THR A 124 -8.30 12.84 -11.30
N PRO A 125 -8.43 11.93 -12.28
CA PRO A 125 -7.42 11.72 -13.30
C PRO A 125 -7.10 12.99 -14.10
N ARG A 126 -5.80 13.26 -14.24
CA ARG A 126 -5.25 14.34 -15.07
C ARG A 126 -4.10 13.81 -15.89
N TYR A 127 -4.08 14.15 -17.17
CA TYR A 127 -3.13 13.63 -18.14
C TYR A 127 -2.12 14.70 -18.54
N VAL A 128 -0.84 14.33 -18.63
CA VAL A 128 0.16 15.17 -19.27
C VAL A 128 -0.03 15.09 -20.78
N LYS A 129 0.18 16.20 -21.50
CA LYS A 129 0.13 16.21 -22.97
C LYS A 129 1.12 15.18 -23.51
N LEU A 130 0.67 14.32 -24.42
CA LEU A 130 1.46 13.21 -24.94
C LEU A 130 2.80 13.70 -25.52
N ASP A 131 2.79 14.76 -26.33
CA ASP A 131 4.01 15.32 -26.93
C ASP A 131 5.08 15.70 -25.90
N HIS A 132 4.67 16.16 -24.72
CA HIS A 132 5.61 16.47 -23.63
C HIS A 132 6.21 15.20 -23.04
N VAL A 133 5.41 14.13 -22.92
CA VAL A 133 5.88 12.82 -22.45
C VAL A 133 6.86 12.21 -23.45
N LEU A 134 6.52 12.21 -24.74
CA LEU A 134 7.37 11.69 -25.80
C LEU A 134 8.70 12.47 -25.87
N LYS A 135 8.66 13.81 -25.82
CA LYS A 135 9.85 14.65 -25.79
C LYS A 135 10.73 14.39 -24.55
N ALA A 136 10.13 14.17 -23.39
CA ALA A 136 10.89 13.82 -22.18
C ALA A 136 11.59 12.46 -22.32
N LEU A 137 10.94 11.48 -22.98
CA LEU A 137 11.54 10.19 -23.28
C LEU A 137 12.69 10.33 -24.29
N ASP A 138 12.54 11.15 -25.34
CA ASP A 138 13.62 11.47 -26.28
C ASP A 138 14.85 12.08 -25.59
N GLU A 139 14.65 13.00 -24.66
CA GLU A 139 15.72 13.62 -23.84
C GLU A 139 16.46 12.60 -22.96
N VAL A 140 15.86 11.43 -22.69
CA VAL A 140 16.47 10.36 -21.90
C VAL A 140 17.08 9.27 -22.77
N PHE A 141 16.39 8.85 -23.83
CA PHE A 141 16.85 7.80 -24.73
C PHE A 141 18.08 8.23 -25.53
N ASN A 142 18.23 9.53 -25.82
CA ASN A 142 19.40 10.11 -26.47
C ASN A 142 20.51 10.55 -25.49
N ASP A 143 20.36 10.32 -24.19
CA ASP A 143 21.38 10.65 -23.18
C ASP A 143 22.04 9.36 -22.65
N GLU A 144 23.20 9.02 -23.19
CA GLU A 144 23.97 7.84 -22.78
C GLU A 144 24.40 7.88 -21.31
N THR A 145 24.50 9.07 -20.71
CA THR A 145 24.88 9.26 -19.30
C THR A 145 23.72 9.08 -18.34
N PHE A 146 22.47 9.01 -18.83
CA PHE A 146 21.30 8.84 -17.99
C PHE A 146 21.42 7.57 -17.14
N ASN A 147 21.12 7.71 -15.84
CA ASN A 147 21.20 6.62 -14.86
C ASN A 147 22.58 5.95 -14.82
N ASP A 148 23.64 6.74 -14.90
CA ASP A 148 25.04 6.29 -14.92
C ASP A 148 25.30 5.30 -16.07
N GLY A 149 24.62 5.50 -17.20
CA GLY A 149 24.65 4.61 -18.35
C GLY A 149 23.97 3.25 -18.15
N LYS A 150 23.32 2.99 -17.01
CA LYS A 150 22.66 1.72 -16.72
C LYS A 150 21.21 1.67 -17.20
N PRO A 151 20.70 0.50 -17.62
CA PRO A 151 19.27 0.26 -17.80
C PRO A 151 18.43 0.72 -16.61
N ALA A 152 17.20 1.15 -16.89
CA ALA A 152 16.28 1.67 -15.88
C ALA A 152 14.86 1.20 -16.16
N ILE A 153 14.10 0.93 -15.09
CA ILE A 153 12.67 0.68 -15.14
C ILE A 153 11.92 1.97 -14.82
N PHE A 154 11.02 2.35 -15.72
CA PHE A 154 10.18 3.54 -15.61
C PHE A 154 8.80 3.11 -15.11
N ASN A 155 8.53 3.34 -13.83
CA ASN A 155 7.26 3.01 -13.21
C ASN A 155 6.20 4.05 -13.61
N SER A 156 5.25 3.64 -14.44
CA SER A 156 4.12 4.46 -14.87
C SER A 156 2.92 4.42 -13.92
N GLY A 157 2.97 3.58 -12.87
CA GLY A 157 1.88 3.34 -11.92
C GLY A 157 2.07 3.94 -10.52
N GLU A 158 3.12 4.74 -10.26
CA GLU A 158 3.35 5.31 -8.92
C GLU A 158 2.43 6.51 -8.62
N LEU A 159 1.97 7.25 -9.62
CA LEU A 159 1.13 8.45 -9.44
C LEU A 159 -0.23 8.38 -10.15
N ALA A 160 -0.46 7.28 -10.87
CA ALA A 160 -1.67 6.97 -11.61
C ALA A 160 -1.82 5.45 -11.74
N ASP A 161 -2.91 4.97 -12.31
CA ASP A 161 -2.98 3.58 -12.79
C ASP A 161 -2.61 3.53 -14.27
N SER A 162 -1.64 2.71 -14.64
CA SER A 162 -1.06 2.69 -15.99
C SER A 162 -2.08 2.43 -17.11
N LEU A 163 -3.15 1.67 -16.85
CA LEU A 163 -4.15 1.30 -17.86
C LEU A 163 -5.46 2.08 -17.76
N MET A 164 -5.50 3.17 -16.98
CA MET A 164 -6.70 4.01 -16.93
C MET A 164 -6.97 4.78 -18.24
N LYS A 165 -5.98 4.87 -19.13
CA LYS A 165 -6.08 5.49 -20.46
C LYS A 165 -5.23 4.72 -21.49
N PRO A 166 -5.72 3.56 -21.98
CA PRO A 166 -4.94 2.65 -22.84
C PRO A 166 -4.43 3.29 -24.13
N ASP A 167 -5.24 4.13 -24.80
CA ASP A 167 -4.88 4.86 -26.04
C ASP A 167 -3.63 5.73 -25.90
N LEU A 168 -3.43 6.32 -24.72
CA LEU A 168 -2.25 7.13 -24.44
C LEU A 168 -1.08 6.24 -24.00
N MET A 169 -1.34 5.22 -23.20
CA MET A 169 -0.32 4.27 -22.76
C MET A 169 0.28 3.47 -23.91
N GLU A 170 -0.53 3.12 -24.92
CA GLU A 170 -0.08 2.46 -26.14
C GLU A 170 1.03 3.25 -26.84
N LYS A 171 0.80 4.55 -27.06
CA LYS A 171 1.78 5.43 -27.71
C LYS A 171 3.06 5.61 -26.88
N ILE A 172 2.92 5.63 -25.55
CA ILE A 172 4.09 5.62 -24.65
C ILE A 172 4.84 4.29 -24.77
N ALA A 173 4.12 3.16 -24.79
CA ALA A 173 4.73 1.83 -24.89
C ALA A 173 5.45 1.67 -26.24
N ASP A 174 4.87 2.14 -27.35
CA ASP A 174 5.53 2.16 -28.66
C ASP A 174 6.82 3.00 -28.65
N LYS A 175 6.81 4.14 -27.95
CA LYS A 175 8.01 4.98 -27.81
C LYS A 175 9.16 4.23 -27.16
N PHE A 176 8.89 3.35 -26.18
CA PHE A 176 9.92 2.53 -25.54
C PHE A 176 10.54 1.51 -26.51
N GLU A 177 9.84 1.07 -27.56
CA GLU A 177 10.37 0.12 -28.55
C GLU A 177 11.35 0.75 -29.55
N GLU A 178 11.48 2.09 -29.59
CA GLU A 178 12.48 2.78 -30.41
C GLU A 178 13.92 2.61 -29.88
N GLN A 179 14.08 1.99 -28.71
CA GLN A 179 15.36 1.75 -28.06
C GLN A 179 15.40 0.35 -27.40
N GLY A 180 16.58 -0.12 -27.00
CA GLY A 180 16.78 -1.49 -26.47
C GLY A 180 17.29 -1.61 -25.02
N LYS A 181 17.36 -0.50 -24.27
CA LYS A 181 18.03 -0.38 -22.98
C LYS A 181 17.08 -0.21 -21.79
N HIS A 182 16.10 0.68 -21.89
CA HIS A 182 15.21 1.06 -20.81
C HIS A 182 13.87 0.31 -20.90
N LYS A 183 13.25 0.02 -19.76
CA LYS A 183 11.95 -0.68 -19.73
C LYS A 183 10.86 0.19 -19.13
N LEU A 184 9.66 0.12 -19.71
CA LEU A 184 8.44 0.67 -19.14
C LEU A 184 7.81 -0.39 -18.23
N LEU A 185 7.47 -0.01 -17.01
CA LEU A 185 6.61 -0.81 -16.14
C LEU A 185 5.19 -0.26 -16.20
N ILE A 186 4.26 -1.09 -16.67
CA ILE A 186 2.81 -0.88 -16.62
C ILE A 186 2.32 -1.56 -15.34
N LEU A 187 1.92 -0.81 -14.31
CA LEU A 187 1.36 -1.34 -13.07
C LEU A 187 -0.12 -0.94 -12.96
N THR A 188 -1.00 -1.93 -12.86
CA THR A 188 -2.44 -1.68 -12.98
C THR A 188 -3.32 -2.55 -12.07
N LYS A 189 -4.54 -2.09 -11.84
CA LYS A 189 -5.68 -2.89 -11.31
C LYS A 189 -6.77 -3.12 -12.35
N PHE A 190 -6.62 -2.67 -13.59
CA PHE A 190 -7.61 -2.92 -14.64
C PHE A 190 -7.55 -4.39 -15.12
N GLY A 191 -8.67 -4.84 -15.67
CA GLY A 191 -8.87 -6.20 -16.16
C GLY A 191 -8.82 -6.29 -17.68
N THR A 192 -9.50 -7.29 -18.23
CA THR A 192 -9.39 -7.70 -19.64
C THR A 192 -9.78 -6.61 -20.65
N LYS A 193 -10.67 -5.68 -20.27
CA LYS A 193 -11.15 -4.60 -21.15
C LYS A 193 -10.14 -3.49 -21.45
N ASN A 194 -8.96 -3.52 -20.82
CA ASN A 194 -7.99 -2.43 -20.89
C ASN A 194 -6.65 -2.86 -21.50
N ILE A 195 -6.57 -4.09 -22.02
CA ILE A 195 -5.30 -4.71 -22.46
C ILE A 195 -5.23 -4.96 -23.97
N ASP A 196 -6.23 -4.57 -24.76
CA ASP A 196 -6.32 -4.90 -26.19
C ASP A 196 -5.03 -4.55 -26.97
N PHE A 197 -4.50 -3.33 -26.78
CA PHE A 197 -3.27 -2.90 -27.45
C PHE A 197 -2.03 -3.74 -27.07
N LEU A 198 -2.03 -4.38 -25.90
CA LEU A 198 -0.96 -5.29 -25.48
C LEU A 198 -1.09 -6.64 -26.21
N LEU A 199 -2.30 -7.08 -26.55
CA LEU A 199 -2.54 -8.33 -27.26
C LEU A 199 -2.31 -8.18 -28.77
N GLU A 200 -2.61 -7.00 -29.33
CA GLU A 200 -2.46 -6.70 -30.76
C GLU A 200 -0.98 -6.66 -31.20
N LYS A 201 -0.09 -6.19 -30.33
CA LYS A 201 1.33 -6.01 -30.65
C LYS A 201 2.20 -6.24 -29.43
N GLN A 202 2.98 -7.33 -29.45
CA GLN A 202 4.00 -7.60 -28.45
C GLN A 202 5.11 -6.52 -28.47
N ARG A 203 5.55 -6.11 -27.28
CA ARG A 203 6.57 -5.07 -27.08
C ARG A 203 7.63 -5.55 -26.09
N ARG A 204 8.92 -5.53 -26.46
CA ARG A 204 10.03 -6.16 -25.73
C ARG A 204 10.55 -5.31 -24.56
N GLN A 205 10.30 -4.01 -24.56
CA GLN A 205 10.71 -3.06 -23.54
C GLN A 205 9.64 -2.84 -22.47
N ILE A 206 8.59 -3.65 -22.45
CA ILE A 206 7.46 -3.50 -21.52
C ILE A 206 7.47 -4.64 -20.51
N ILE A 207 7.31 -4.27 -19.23
CA ILE A 207 7.00 -5.17 -18.13
C ILE A 207 5.56 -4.84 -17.70
N CYS A 208 4.70 -5.85 -17.69
CA CYS A 208 3.32 -5.69 -17.26
C CYS A 208 3.16 -6.23 -15.83
N ALA A 209 2.53 -5.47 -14.94
CA ALA A 209 2.36 -5.84 -13.55
C ALA A 209 0.93 -5.62 -13.08
N TRP A 210 0.35 -6.64 -12.45
CA TRP A 210 -0.99 -6.54 -11.87
C TRP A 210 -0.95 -6.43 -10.36
N SER A 211 -1.61 -5.40 -9.84
CA SER A 211 -1.94 -5.30 -8.43
C SER A 211 -3.12 -6.22 -8.10
N LEU A 212 -2.83 -7.29 -7.38
CA LEU A 212 -3.82 -8.25 -6.91
C LEU A 212 -3.98 -8.14 -5.39
N ASN A 213 -5.14 -8.55 -4.90
CA ASN A 213 -5.41 -8.69 -3.48
C ASN A 213 -6.31 -9.89 -3.25
N ALA A 214 -6.42 -10.37 -2.02
CA ALA A 214 -7.40 -11.40 -1.71
C ALA A 214 -8.81 -10.93 -2.12
N PRO A 215 -9.64 -11.76 -2.78
CA PRO A 215 -10.96 -11.33 -3.26
C PRO A 215 -11.85 -10.71 -2.17
N LYS A 216 -11.76 -11.20 -0.92
CA LYS A 216 -12.46 -10.61 0.23
C LYS A 216 -12.01 -9.18 0.52
N VAL A 217 -10.71 -8.92 0.52
CA VAL A 217 -10.11 -7.59 0.74
C VAL A 217 -10.47 -6.64 -0.40
N ALA A 218 -10.39 -7.11 -1.65
CA ALA A 218 -10.77 -6.32 -2.82
C ALA A 218 -12.25 -5.89 -2.74
N ARG A 219 -13.16 -6.79 -2.36
CA ARG A 219 -14.58 -6.45 -2.17
C ARG A 219 -14.81 -5.41 -1.07
N LEU A 220 -14.04 -5.46 0.01
CA LEU A 220 -14.16 -4.48 1.10
C LEU A 220 -13.65 -3.11 0.67
N TRP A 221 -12.48 -3.05 0.01
CA TRP A 221 -11.70 -1.82 -0.05
C TRP A 221 -11.22 -1.40 -1.45
N GLU A 222 -11.50 -2.13 -2.52
CA GLU A 222 -11.08 -1.76 -3.88
C GLU A 222 -12.27 -1.35 -4.76
N ARG A 223 -13.08 -0.41 -4.26
CA ARG A 223 -14.25 0.08 -5.00
C ARG A 223 -13.87 0.64 -6.38
N ASN A 224 -14.72 0.37 -7.37
CA ASN A 224 -14.57 0.71 -8.80
C ASN A 224 -13.42 -0.01 -9.52
N ALA A 225 -12.59 -0.80 -8.84
CA ALA A 225 -11.63 -1.64 -9.52
C ALA A 225 -12.31 -2.94 -10.02
N PRO A 226 -11.90 -3.48 -11.19
CA PRO A 226 -12.37 -4.79 -11.66
C PRO A 226 -12.16 -5.90 -10.63
N ALA A 227 -12.94 -6.96 -10.75
CA ALA A 227 -12.81 -8.13 -9.89
C ALA A 227 -11.40 -8.73 -10.01
N VAL A 228 -10.90 -9.31 -8.92
CA VAL A 228 -9.55 -9.90 -8.89
C VAL A 228 -9.39 -10.98 -9.97
N ASP A 229 -10.43 -11.76 -10.23
CA ASP A 229 -10.41 -12.81 -11.28
C ASP A 229 -10.25 -12.23 -12.70
N ASP A 230 -10.87 -11.08 -12.99
CA ASP A 230 -10.70 -10.38 -14.29
C ASP A 230 -9.29 -9.80 -14.45
N ARG A 231 -8.67 -9.37 -13.34
CA ARG A 231 -7.25 -8.95 -13.34
C ARG A 231 -6.29 -10.12 -13.56
N ILE A 232 -6.58 -11.28 -12.95
CA ILE A 232 -5.79 -12.50 -13.15
C ILE A 232 -5.92 -12.97 -14.60
N GLU A 233 -7.12 -12.94 -15.17
CA GLU A 233 -7.33 -13.31 -16.58
C GLU A 233 -6.62 -12.34 -17.52
N ALA A 234 -6.66 -11.03 -17.27
CA ALA A 234 -5.88 -10.06 -18.03
C ALA A 234 -4.37 -10.33 -17.97
N ALA A 235 -3.84 -10.63 -16.78
CA ALA A 235 -2.43 -10.96 -16.59
C ALA A 235 -2.03 -12.24 -17.33
N LYS A 236 -2.90 -13.27 -17.31
CA LYS A 236 -2.72 -14.52 -18.06
C LYS A 236 -2.66 -14.25 -19.57
N LEU A 237 -3.63 -13.54 -20.13
CA LEU A 237 -3.67 -13.26 -21.58
C LEU A 237 -2.42 -12.49 -22.03
N VAL A 238 -1.98 -11.50 -21.24
CA VAL A 238 -0.75 -10.75 -21.55
C VAL A 238 0.51 -11.61 -21.39
N LYS A 239 0.53 -12.56 -20.44
CA LYS A 239 1.61 -13.55 -20.32
C LYS A 239 1.66 -14.48 -21.53
N GLU A 240 0.51 -14.95 -22.00
CA GLU A 240 0.36 -15.81 -23.19
C GLU A 240 0.77 -15.07 -24.48
N ALA A 241 0.56 -13.74 -24.54
CA ALA A 241 1.08 -12.87 -25.59
C ALA A 241 2.62 -12.64 -25.52
N GLY A 242 3.30 -13.27 -24.57
CA GLY A 242 4.76 -13.30 -24.47
C GLY A 242 5.39 -12.14 -23.69
N TYR A 243 4.62 -11.41 -22.88
CA TYR A 243 5.17 -10.37 -22.02
C TYR A 243 5.80 -10.95 -20.73
N VAL A 244 6.73 -10.19 -20.17
CA VAL A 244 7.12 -10.34 -18.76
C VAL A 244 5.98 -9.82 -17.89
N VAL A 245 5.45 -10.70 -17.03
CA VAL A 245 4.30 -10.42 -16.18
C VAL A 245 4.65 -10.55 -14.70
N TRP A 246 4.47 -9.47 -13.96
CA TRP A 246 4.68 -9.40 -12.52
C TRP A 246 3.36 -9.35 -11.78
N ILE A 247 3.37 -9.82 -10.53
CA ILE A 247 2.24 -9.64 -9.61
C ILE A 247 2.70 -8.81 -8.43
N ARG A 248 1.86 -7.86 -8.02
CA ARG A 248 2.06 -7.05 -6.83
C ARG A 248 0.91 -7.28 -5.85
N ILE A 249 1.19 -7.92 -4.73
CA ILE A 249 0.27 -8.08 -3.61
C ILE A 249 0.68 -7.07 -2.55
N ASP A 250 0.24 -5.82 -2.75
CA ASP A 250 0.59 -4.71 -1.90
C ASP A 250 -0.57 -3.70 -1.84
N PRO A 251 -1.33 -3.62 -0.73
CA PRO A 251 -1.03 -4.19 0.59
C PRO A 251 -1.73 -5.52 0.94
N ILE A 252 -1.04 -6.38 1.68
CA ILE A 252 -1.56 -7.57 2.38
C ILE A 252 -2.18 -7.13 3.72
N PHE A 253 -3.50 -7.24 3.82
CA PHE A 253 -4.27 -6.95 5.02
C PHE A 253 -4.54 -8.20 5.87
N PRO A 254 -4.22 -8.17 7.18
CA PRO A 254 -4.49 -9.26 8.11
C PRO A 254 -5.95 -9.21 8.61
N ILE A 255 -6.92 -9.34 7.69
CA ILE A 255 -8.32 -9.58 8.05
C ILE A 255 -8.48 -10.92 8.77
N GLU A 256 -9.66 -11.18 9.33
CA GLU A 256 -10.01 -12.53 9.80
C GLU A 256 -9.78 -13.55 8.67
N ASP A 257 -9.21 -14.70 9.02
CA ASP A 257 -8.82 -15.78 8.10
C ASP A 257 -7.97 -15.31 6.90
N TRP A 258 -7.12 -14.30 7.11
CA TRP A 258 -6.30 -13.76 6.03
C TRP A 258 -5.42 -14.82 5.37
N GLN A 259 -4.86 -15.77 6.13
CA GLN A 259 -4.03 -16.84 5.57
C GLN A 259 -4.76 -17.59 4.44
N ASP A 260 -5.97 -18.08 4.71
CA ASP A 260 -6.78 -18.83 3.74
C ASP A 260 -7.13 -17.95 2.53
N HIS A 261 -7.43 -16.69 2.77
CA HIS A 261 -7.75 -15.72 1.72
C HIS A 261 -6.58 -15.44 0.77
N TYR A 262 -5.34 -15.35 1.26
CA TYR A 262 -4.18 -15.16 0.41
C TYR A 262 -3.65 -16.46 -0.17
N GLU A 263 -3.75 -17.60 0.52
CA GLU A 263 -3.47 -18.91 -0.07
C GLU A 263 -4.39 -19.19 -1.26
N TYR A 264 -5.69 -18.93 -1.11
CA TYR A 264 -6.64 -19.02 -2.21
C TYR A 264 -6.29 -18.11 -3.40
N LEU A 265 -5.83 -16.88 -3.13
CA LEU A 265 -5.35 -15.99 -4.18
C LEU A 265 -4.15 -16.58 -4.93
N LEU A 266 -3.15 -17.09 -4.20
CA LEU A 266 -1.97 -17.70 -4.80
C LEU A 266 -2.34 -18.92 -5.65
N LEU A 267 -3.20 -19.80 -5.15
CA LEU A 267 -3.70 -20.95 -5.90
C LEU A 267 -4.40 -20.53 -7.20
N LYS A 268 -5.27 -19.51 -7.15
CA LYS A 268 -5.93 -18.97 -8.35
C LYS A 268 -4.96 -18.45 -9.40
N VAL A 269 -3.93 -17.73 -8.95
CA VAL A 269 -2.89 -17.22 -9.84
C VAL A 269 -2.14 -18.37 -10.50
N PHE A 270 -1.59 -19.29 -9.69
CA PHE A 270 -0.71 -20.36 -10.17
C PHE A 270 -1.45 -21.43 -10.99
N GLN A 271 -2.77 -21.57 -10.81
CA GLN A 271 -3.61 -22.37 -11.69
C GLN A 271 -3.69 -21.79 -13.12
N LYS A 272 -3.52 -20.48 -13.27
CA LYS A 272 -3.69 -19.78 -14.55
C LYS A 272 -2.35 -19.52 -15.24
N PHE A 273 -1.33 -19.08 -14.51
CA PHE A 273 0.01 -18.82 -15.02
C PHE A 273 1.03 -18.67 -13.89
N THR A 274 2.32 -18.82 -14.21
CA THR A 274 3.41 -18.50 -13.28
C THR A 274 3.93 -17.09 -13.58
N PRO A 275 3.88 -16.14 -12.61
CA PRO A 275 4.43 -14.80 -12.79
C PRO A 275 5.96 -14.82 -12.85
N ASP A 276 6.59 -13.84 -13.51
CA ASP A 276 8.05 -13.71 -13.55
C ASP A 276 8.62 -13.07 -12.28
N ARG A 277 7.80 -12.32 -11.55
CA ARG A 277 8.15 -11.69 -10.27
C ARG A 277 6.92 -11.48 -9.41
N ILE A 278 7.09 -11.61 -8.08
CA ILE A 278 6.07 -11.29 -7.09
C ILE A 278 6.60 -10.24 -6.13
N ILE A 279 5.87 -9.14 -5.98
CA ILE A 279 6.16 -8.06 -5.03
C ILE A 279 5.11 -8.09 -3.92
N LEU A 280 5.56 -8.26 -2.69
CA LEU A 280 4.72 -8.26 -1.50
C LEU A 280 4.83 -6.93 -0.77
N GLY A 281 3.80 -6.55 -0.02
CA GLY A 281 3.88 -5.40 0.89
C GLY A 281 2.72 -5.37 1.87
N THR A 282 2.93 -4.75 3.02
CA THR A 282 1.88 -4.54 4.03
C THR A 282 1.38 -3.09 4.01
N PRO A 283 0.16 -2.80 4.51
CA PRO A 283 -0.39 -1.46 4.48
C PRO A 283 0.46 -0.46 5.27
N ARG A 284 0.45 0.80 4.82
CA ARG A 284 1.23 1.90 5.39
C ARG A 284 0.29 3.05 5.75
N GLY A 285 0.22 3.38 7.04
CA GLY A 285 -0.61 4.43 7.59
C GLY A 285 0.10 5.78 7.56
N LEU A 286 0.24 6.36 6.37
CA LEU A 286 0.77 7.72 6.19
C LEU A 286 -0.24 8.74 6.74
N TRP A 287 0.23 9.72 7.52
CA TRP A 287 -0.66 10.70 8.17
C TRP A 287 -1.61 11.39 7.17
N LYS A 288 -1.08 11.87 6.03
CA LYS A 288 -1.89 12.49 4.98
C LYS A 288 -2.95 11.54 4.43
N THR A 289 -2.57 10.29 4.17
CA THR A 289 -3.50 9.29 3.66
C THR A 289 -4.65 9.06 4.64
N LEU A 290 -4.35 8.91 5.93
CA LEU A 290 -5.37 8.75 6.98
C LEU A 290 -6.26 10.00 7.12
N HIS A 291 -5.64 11.19 7.08
CA HIS A 291 -6.35 12.47 7.18
C HIS A 291 -7.30 12.68 5.99
N TYR A 292 -6.80 12.55 4.76
CA TYR A 292 -7.59 12.78 3.56
C TYR A 292 -8.60 11.67 3.30
N ALA A 293 -8.33 10.41 3.69
CA ALA A 293 -9.34 9.35 3.63
C ALA A 293 -10.58 9.71 4.47
N LYS A 294 -10.38 10.23 5.69
CA LYS A 294 -11.49 10.72 6.54
C LYS A 294 -12.16 11.94 5.90
N LYS A 295 -11.37 12.91 5.43
CA LYS A 295 -11.89 14.17 4.85
C LYS A 295 -12.77 13.94 3.62
N THR A 296 -12.40 13.00 2.76
CA THR A 296 -13.14 12.68 1.53
C THR A 296 -14.23 11.62 1.73
N GLY A 297 -14.52 11.21 2.97
CA GLY A 297 -15.54 10.18 3.25
C GLY A 297 -15.21 8.78 2.70
N ALA A 298 -13.93 8.44 2.52
CA ALA A 298 -13.55 7.08 2.14
C ALA A 298 -13.82 6.08 3.28
N ASP A 299 -13.95 4.79 2.96
CA ASP A 299 -13.98 3.75 3.99
C ASP A 299 -12.65 3.77 4.78
N THR A 300 -12.75 3.87 6.09
CA THR A 300 -11.61 3.94 7.02
C THR A 300 -11.54 2.74 7.96
N THR A 301 -12.37 1.71 7.75
CA THR A 301 -12.38 0.49 8.57
C THR A 301 -11.05 -0.26 8.58
N TRP A 302 -10.23 -0.11 7.54
CA TRP A 302 -8.87 -0.66 7.45
C TRP A 302 -7.86 0.03 8.39
N ILE A 303 -8.15 1.24 8.89
CA ILE A 303 -7.23 2.00 9.75
C ILE A 303 -7.00 1.29 11.09
N LYS A 304 -7.95 0.46 11.55
CA LYS A 304 -7.85 -0.33 12.79
C LYS A 304 -6.57 -1.17 12.89
N PHE A 305 -5.99 -1.56 11.75
CA PHE A 305 -4.75 -2.34 11.75
C PHE A 305 -3.51 -1.55 12.21
N PHE A 306 -3.63 -0.24 12.42
CA PHE A 306 -2.58 0.61 12.98
C PHE A 306 -2.80 1.01 14.45
N ASP A 307 -3.74 0.38 15.16
CA ASP A 307 -4.05 0.74 16.55
C ASP A 307 -2.87 0.56 17.51
N PHE A 308 -1.95 -0.37 17.19
CA PHE A 308 -0.68 -0.56 17.90
C PHE A 308 0.35 0.57 17.65
N LYS A 309 0.07 1.48 16.70
CA LYS A 309 0.86 2.67 16.37
C LYS A 309 2.36 2.42 16.17
N GLU A 310 2.73 1.28 15.57
CA GLU A 310 4.13 1.03 15.21
C GLU A 310 4.58 2.05 14.17
N LYS A 311 5.60 2.85 14.51
CA LYS A 311 6.12 3.92 13.67
C LYS A 311 7.43 3.49 13.02
N THR A 312 7.55 3.79 11.74
CA THR A 312 8.79 3.70 10.95
C THR A 312 9.06 5.05 10.30
N GLY A 313 10.21 5.23 9.66
CA GLY A 313 10.45 6.42 8.86
C GLY A 313 9.40 6.64 7.76
N TRP A 314 8.72 5.56 7.30
CA TRP A 314 7.66 5.61 6.29
C TRP A 314 6.25 5.87 6.87
N GLY A 315 6.11 6.14 8.17
CA GLY A 315 4.81 6.28 8.84
C GLY A 315 4.38 5.02 9.57
N LEU A 316 3.07 4.88 9.82
CA LEU A 316 2.54 3.76 10.61
C LEU A 316 2.61 2.44 9.83
N LYS A 317 2.94 1.37 10.54
CA LYS A 317 2.93 -0.01 10.03
C LYS A 317 2.14 -0.93 10.95
N LEU A 318 1.81 -2.11 10.42
CA LEU A 318 1.36 -3.24 11.23
C LEU A 318 2.45 -3.63 12.26
N PRO A 319 2.07 -4.28 13.37
CA PRO A 319 3.04 -4.81 14.34
C PRO A 319 4.13 -5.66 13.67
N PHE A 320 5.37 -5.50 14.12
CA PHE A 320 6.56 -6.11 13.52
C PHE A 320 6.42 -7.62 13.34
N ASN A 321 6.03 -8.34 14.40
CA ASN A 321 5.89 -9.79 14.36
C ASN A 321 4.75 -10.25 13.43
N LEU A 322 3.69 -9.46 13.30
CA LEU A 322 2.61 -9.74 12.36
C LEU A 322 3.06 -9.55 10.90
N ARG A 323 3.83 -8.49 10.61
CA ARG A 323 4.43 -8.33 9.27
C ARG A 323 5.38 -9.47 8.95
N LYS A 324 6.21 -9.87 9.91
CA LYS A 324 7.12 -11.00 9.76
C LYS A 324 6.35 -12.30 9.46
N SER A 325 5.29 -12.61 10.20
CA SER A 325 4.49 -13.81 9.95
C SER A 325 3.79 -13.77 8.59
N ILE A 326 3.31 -12.60 8.14
CA ILE A 326 2.77 -12.40 6.78
C ILE A 326 3.82 -12.78 5.72
N TYR A 327 5.02 -12.21 5.80
CA TYR A 327 6.04 -12.46 4.77
C TYR A 327 6.55 -13.91 4.78
N LEU A 328 6.71 -14.51 5.95
CA LEU A 328 7.09 -15.92 6.08
C LEU A 328 6.01 -16.84 5.49
N PHE A 329 4.75 -16.61 5.84
CA PHE A 329 3.62 -17.36 5.30
C PHE A 329 3.55 -17.27 3.76
N MET A 330 3.63 -16.06 3.21
CA MET A 330 3.57 -15.87 1.76
C MET A 330 4.74 -16.57 1.06
N ARG A 331 5.95 -16.50 1.62
CA ARG A 331 7.11 -17.18 1.06
C ARG A 331 6.97 -18.70 1.10
N GLU A 332 6.56 -19.25 2.24
CA GLU A 332 6.33 -20.70 2.39
C GLU A 332 5.32 -21.21 1.36
N LYS A 333 4.18 -20.52 1.21
CA LYS A 333 3.15 -20.91 0.22
C LYS A 333 3.65 -20.81 -1.21
N LEU A 334 4.45 -19.79 -1.54
CA LEU A 334 5.07 -19.66 -2.85
C LEU A 334 6.12 -20.76 -3.11
N GLU A 335 6.96 -21.07 -2.13
CA GLU A 335 7.94 -22.17 -2.20
C GLU A 335 7.24 -23.53 -2.41
N ASN A 336 6.14 -23.79 -1.70
CA ASN A 336 5.32 -24.99 -1.87
C ASN A 336 4.66 -25.08 -3.26
N LEU A 337 4.43 -23.95 -3.93
CA LEU A 337 3.96 -23.88 -5.31
C LEU A 337 5.12 -23.99 -6.33
N GLY A 338 6.35 -24.28 -5.88
CA GLY A 338 7.53 -24.40 -6.72
C GLY A 338 8.08 -23.05 -7.22
N TYR A 339 7.70 -21.93 -6.60
CA TYR A 339 8.14 -20.61 -7.00
C TYR A 339 9.53 -20.27 -6.45
N ASP A 340 10.40 -19.75 -7.31
CA ASP A 340 11.76 -19.33 -6.94
C ASP A 340 11.75 -18.14 -5.96
N PRO A 341 12.24 -18.31 -4.71
CA PRO A 341 12.29 -17.24 -3.72
C PRO A 341 13.13 -16.03 -4.14
N ALA A 342 14.10 -16.19 -5.05
CA ALA A 342 14.90 -15.08 -5.56
C ALA A 342 14.06 -14.08 -6.39
N ARG A 343 12.87 -14.49 -6.84
CA ARG A 343 11.92 -13.67 -7.60
C ARG A 343 10.84 -13.05 -6.72
N ILE A 344 10.99 -13.12 -5.40
CA ILE A 344 10.12 -12.46 -4.41
C ILE A 344 10.84 -11.21 -3.89
N SER A 345 10.12 -10.09 -3.81
CA SER A 345 10.62 -8.91 -3.08
C SER A 345 9.55 -8.26 -2.22
N ILE A 346 9.97 -7.45 -1.24
CA ILE A 346 9.07 -6.74 -0.34
C ILE A 346 9.19 -5.23 -0.56
N CYS A 347 8.06 -4.56 -0.74
CA CYS A 347 8.01 -3.13 -1.05
C CYS A 347 8.05 -2.25 0.21
N LYS A 348 8.95 -1.25 0.22
CA LYS A 348 9.01 -0.17 1.22
C LYS A 348 9.06 -0.72 2.65
N GLU A 349 9.90 -1.73 2.89
CA GLU A 349 10.04 -2.41 4.18
C GLU A 349 11.32 -2.07 4.93
N THR A 350 11.32 -2.13 6.27
CA THR A 350 12.43 -1.70 7.12
C THR A 350 13.63 -2.62 6.96
N ILE A 351 14.84 -2.08 7.06
CA ILE A 351 16.09 -2.86 7.06
C ILE A 351 16.04 -3.97 8.12
N LYS A 352 15.60 -3.63 9.33
CA LYS A 352 15.41 -4.58 10.43
C LYS A 352 14.49 -5.76 10.07
N MET A 353 13.44 -5.52 9.28
CA MET A 353 12.54 -6.60 8.85
C MET A 353 13.26 -7.54 7.88
N TRP A 354 13.99 -7.01 6.88
CA TRP A 354 14.80 -7.82 5.96
C TRP A 354 15.82 -8.68 6.68
N GLU A 355 16.55 -8.09 7.64
CA GLU A 355 17.50 -8.82 8.51
C GLU A 355 16.80 -9.92 9.31
N SER A 356 15.63 -9.63 9.88
CA SER A 356 14.87 -10.61 10.68
C SER A 356 14.30 -11.78 9.88
N LEU A 357 14.03 -11.55 8.59
CA LEU A 357 13.59 -12.56 7.64
C LEU A 357 14.76 -13.39 7.12
N LYS A 358 16.00 -12.87 7.24
CA LYS A 358 17.21 -13.41 6.61
C LYS A 358 17.07 -13.51 5.08
N TRP A 359 16.37 -12.55 4.48
CA TRP A 359 16.23 -12.47 3.03
C TRP A 359 17.29 -11.51 2.47
N PRO A 360 17.88 -11.81 1.31
CA PRO A 360 18.83 -10.90 0.68
C PRO A 360 18.13 -9.61 0.24
N TYR A 361 18.80 -8.48 0.41
CA TYR A 361 18.35 -7.18 -0.09
C TYR A 361 19.54 -6.34 -0.55
N TYR A 362 19.29 -5.41 -1.48
CA TYR A 362 20.32 -4.57 -2.08
C TYR A 362 20.31 -3.18 -1.44
N LYS A 363 21.28 -2.90 -0.57
CA LYS A 363 21.37 -1.61 0.14
C LYS A 363 21.45 -0.44 -0.85
N GLY A 364 20.64 0.60 -0.64
CA GLY A 364 20.61 1.79 -1.49
C GLY A 364 19.84 1.63 -2.82
N GLU A 365 19.35 0.43 -3.15
CA GLU A 365 18.54 0.16 -4.34
C GLU A 365 17.07 -0.15 -4.00
N CYS A 366 16.16 0.13 -4.93
CA CYS A 366 14.76 -0.25 -4.78
C CYS A 366 14.60 -1.76 -4.98
N GLN A 367 14.08 -2.49 -4.00
CA GLN A 367 13.92 -3.96 -4.08
C GLN A 367 12.88 -4.42 -5.11
N CYS A 368 12.07 -3.50 -5.62
CA CYS A 368 11.03 -3.80 -6.61
C CYS A 368 11.46 -3.43 -8.04
N TYR A 369 12.23 -2.35 -8.19
CA TYR A 369 12.46 -1.68 -9.48
C TYR A 369 13.93 -1.28 -9.71
N GLY A 370 14.84 -1.69 -8.81
CA GLY A 370 16.26 -1.37 -8.88
C GLY A 370 16.98 -2.14 -9.99
N SER A 371 18.23 -1.77 -10.24
CA SER A 371 19.04 -2.36 -11.32
C SER A 371 19.27 -3.86 -11.15
N HIS A 372 19.36 -4.35 -9.90
CA HIS A 372 19.44 -5.78 -9.63
C HIS A 372 18.23 -6.58 -10.13
N VAL A 373 17.05 -5.96 -10.27
CA VAL A 373 15.84 -6.62 -10.76
C VAL A 373 15.93 -6.92 -12.26
N LEU A 374 16.61 -6.05 -13.02
CA LEU A 374 16.78 -6.20 -14.46
C LEU A 374 17.75 -7.33 -14.86
N LYS A 375 18.58 -7.82 -13.92
CA LYS A 375 19.52 -8.92 -14.18
C LYS A 375 18.84 -10.29 -14.31
N HIS A 376 17.55 -10.37 -14.00
CA HIS A 376 16.77 -11.60 -13.91
C HIS A 376 15.46 -11.57 -14.73
N SER A 377 15.32 -10.61 -15.66
CA SER A 377 14.06 -10.31 -16.36
C SER A 377 14.19 -10.28 -17.87
#